data_AF-A0A968IEG4-F1
#
_entry.id   AF-A0A968IEG4-F1
#
_cell.length_a   1.000
_cell.length_b   1.000
_cell.length_c   1.000
_cell.angle_alpha   90.00
_cell.angle_beta   90.00
_cell.angle_gamma   90.00
#
_symmetry.space_group_name_H-M   'P 1'
#
loop_
_entity.id
_entity.type
_entity.pdbx_description
1 polymer ?
#
loop_
_entity_poly.entity_id
_entity_poly.type
_entity_poly.pdbx_seq_one_letter_code
_entity_poly.pdbx_strand_id
1 'polypeptide(L)'
;MFVLEYKIRAKTAQLRAIDSAIKTAQFVRNKALRYWMDTPKQNKYDLNKYSAVLAKEFKFVDKLNSTARQSSAERAWSAIARFFDNCKKKFPGKKGYPRFQKNNRSVEYKRSGWQLDNQTKKHITFTDKNGIGRVKLVGSRDIYFYNQEDIKRVRIVRRADGYYCQFCISIDVRKDLEPTGKAIGLDVGLKYFYVDSLGHVEENPKFYRKGEQRLSKLQRRVSDKFESCKPATNNYLKAKARCAKYHLKISRQRVEHAKRLARCVCTSNDVVAYEDLQVRNMVKNHKLAKSINDSGWYQFRKWIEYFGVKFGKITIAVPPQYTSINCSNCGKKVAKTLSTRTHNCPHCGYIDCRDKNAAINILKKGLSTAGHTGTWILDIRNAWGEETSTLAGAIQAGASFLGEPRIPRHSVSLAAGVSIEPAIVGTRIILSGQVLYSNCQPITRTLLDFWHADDAGEYDTVGYRLRGHQFTDSKGCYFLETIVPGIYPGRTRHFHVKVKVPNRPILTTQLYFPGERRNRGDRFFMPELLMTVRDRIHTKKATFNFVVA
;
A
#
# COMPACT_ATOMS: atom_id res chain seq x y z
N MET A 1 -12.16 5.61 -0.68
CA MET A 1 -11.96 7.06 -0.85
C MET A 1 -11.34 7.34 -2.20
N PHE A 2 -12.14 7.85 -3.12
CA PHE A 2 -11.74 8.31 -4.44
C PHE A 2 -11.36 9.79 -4.38
N VAL A 3 -10.34 10.22 -5.12
CA VAL A 3 -9.95 11.64 -5.19
C VAL A 3 -10.18 12.17 -6.60
N LEU A 4 -11.06 13.16 -6.71
CA LEU A 4 -11.31 13.89 -7.95
C LEU A 4 -10.65 15.27 -7.89
N GLU A 5 -9.91 15.65 -8.92
CA GLU A 5 -9.12 16.88 -8.93
C GLU A 5 -9.57 17.82 -10.06
N TYR A 6 -9.76 19.09 -9.73
CA TYR A 6 -10.10 20.17 -10.65
C TYR A 6 -9.06 21.28 -10.57
N LYS A 7 -8.69 21.86 -11.70
CA LYS A 7 -7.89 23.09 -11.69
C LYS A 7 -8.77 24.26 -11.30
N ILE A 8 -8.26 25.14 -10.43
CA ILE A 8 -8.97 26.34 -10.00
C ILE A 8 -8.63 27.50 -10.95
N ARG A 9 -9.65 28.17 -11.47
CA ARG A 9 -9.53 29.47 -12.15
C ARG A 9 -10.13 30.54 -11.24
N ALA A 10 -9.29 31.48 -10.80
CA ALA A 10 -9.63 32.50 -9.82
C ALA A 10 -8.84 33.80 -10.08
N LYS A 11 -9.33 34.92 -9.53
CA LYS A 11 -8.69 36.25 -9.60
C LYS A 11 -7.43 36.30 -8.73
N THR A 12 -6.49 37.20 -9.01
CA THR A 12 -5.23 37.34 -8.26
C THR A 12 -5.45 37.53 -6.75
N ALA A 13 -6.45 38.31 -6.34
CA ALA A 13 -6.81 38.50 -4.93
C ALA A 13 -7.21 37.17 -4.25
N GLN A 14 -8.01 36.34 -4.93
CA GLN A 14 -8.42 35.02 -4.43
C GLN A 14 -7.23 34.07 -4.33
N LEU A 15 -6.27 34.12 -5.27
CA LEU A 15 -5.05 33.31 -5.18
C LEU A 15 -4.18 33.70 -3.98
N ARG A 16 -4.09 34.99 -3.65
CA ARG A 16 -3.43 35.48 -2.42
C ARG A 16 -4.16 35.03 -1.15
N ALA A 17 -5.49 35.00 -1.18
CA ALA A 17 -6.30 34.46 -0.08
C ALA A 17 -6.05 32.96 0.13
N ILE A 18 -6.00 32.17 -0.95
CA ILE A 18 -5.65 30.74 -0.88
C ILE A 18 -4.26 30.53 -0.29
N ASP A 19 -3.26 31.31 -0.71
CA ASP A 19 -1.91 31.24 -0.14
C ASP A 19 -1.90 31.56 1.36
N SER A 20 -2.70 32.54 1.79
CA SER A 20 -2.86 32.91 3.19
C SER A 20 -3.51 31.77 4.00
N ALA A 21 -4.54 31.11 3.45
CA ALA A 21 -5.16 29.94 4.07
C ALA A 21 -4.19 28.75 4.20
N ILE A 22 -3.36 28.49 3.17
CA ILE A 22 -2.32 27.43 3.20
C ILE A 22 -1.26 27.73 4.27
N LYS A 23 -0.82 28.98 4.40
CA LYS A 23 0.13 29.40 5.44
C LYS A 23 -0.48 29.28 6.84
N THR A 24 -1.75 29.66 6.99
CA THR A 24 -2.48 29.53 8.26
C THR A 24 -2.60 28.05 8.68
N ALA A 25 -2.92 27.16 7.75
CA ALA A 25 -2.92 25.71 8.00
C ALA A 25 -1.54 25.17 8.44
N GLN A 26 -0.45 25.67 7.84
CA GLN A 26 0.91 25.34 8.25
C GLN A 26 1.20 25.78 9.68
N PHE A 27 0.82 27.02 10.02
CA PHE A 27 0.98 27.58 11.36
C PHE A 27 0.24 26.74 12.40
N VAL A 28 -1.05 26.44 12.17
CA VAL A 28 -1.86 25.63 13.09
C VAL A 28 -1.26 24.24 13.28
N ARG A 29 -0.84 23.57 12.20
CA ARG A 29 -0.17 22.25 12.31
C ARG A 29 1.11 22.33 13.16
N ASN A 30 1.95 23.33 12.91
CA ASN A 30 3.22 23.47 13.62
C ASN A 30 3.03 23.84 15.10
N LYS A 31 2.07 24.71 15.41
CA LYS A 31 1.68 25.04 16.79
C LYS A 31 1.08 23.83 17.51
N ALA A 32 0.20 23.06 16.87
CA ALA A 32 -0.32 21.82 17.45
C ALA A 32 0.79 20.78 17.71
N LEU A 33 1.78 20.70 16.82
CA LEU A 33 2.95 19.84 17.04
C LEU A 33 3.81 20.36 18.20
N ARG A 34 4.04 21.67 18.30
CA ARG A 34 4.79 22.28 19.41
C ARG A 34 4.08 22.04 20.74
N TYR A 35 2.76 22.23 20.78
CA TYR A 35 1.94 21.95 21.96
C TYR A 35 2.10 20.52 22.46
N TRP A 36 2.08 19.54 21.55
CA TRP A 36 2.37 18.13 21.89
C TRP A 36 3.80 17.90 22.40
N MET A 37 4.79 18.64 21.89
CA MET A 37 6.17 18.53 22.36
C MET A 37 6.35 19.12 23.76
N ASP A 38 5.68 20.23 24.04
CA ASP A 38 5.83 20.98 25.28
C ASP A 38 4.96 20.39 26.41
N THR A 39 3.86 19.71 26.07
CA THR A 39 2.94 19.10 27.04
C THR A 39 2.92 17.57 26.88
N PRO A 40 3.38 16.79 27.88
CA PRO A 40 3.32 15.34 27.82
C PRO A 40 1.87 14.79 27.73
N LYS A 41 1.73 13.57 27.21
CA LYS A 41 0.48 12.76 27.18
C LYS A 41 -0.72 13.35 26.43
N GLN A 42 -0.52 14.33 25.55
CA GLN A 42 -1.60 14.87 24.72
C GLN A 42 -2.09 13.86 23.68
N ASN A 43 -3.40 13.81 23.48
CA ASN A 43 -4.06 12.97 22.49
C ASN A 43 -4.58 13.77 21.30
N LYS A 44 -5.21 13.09 20.32
CA LYS A 44 -5.77 13.71 19.12
C LYS A 44 -6.79 14.82 19.43
N TYR A 45 -7.64 14.62 20.43
CA TYR A 45 -8.71 15.54 20.78
C TYR A 45 -8.16 16.82 21.40
N ASP A 46 -7.08 16.72 22.18
CA ASP A 46 -6.44 17.88 22.78
C ASP A 46 -5.83 18.80 21.70
N LEU A 47 -5.15 18.22 20.71
CA LEU A 47 -4.64 18.99 19.56
C LEU A 47 -5.77 19.65 18.75
N ASN A 48 -6.91 18.98 18.63
CA ASN A 48 -8.08 19.56 17.98
C ASN A 48 -8.67 20.72 18.80
N LYS A 49 -8.80 20.58 20.12
CA LYS A 49 -9.25 21.66 21.02
C LYS A 49 -8.28 22.85 20.97
N TYR A 50 -6.98 22.60 20.93
CA TYR A 50 -5.96 23.63 20.82
C TYR A 50 -6.11 24.49 19.55
N SER A 51 -6.63 23.93 18.46
CA SER A 51 -6.91 24.71 17.24
C SER A 51 -7.99 25.79 17.41
N ALA A 52 -8.85 25.67 18.42
CA ALA A 52 -9.82 26.71 18.80
C ALA A 52 -9.15 27.80 19.65
N VAL A 53 -8.27 27.42 20.57
CA VAL A 53 -7.46 28.36 21.38
C VAL A 53 -6.63 29.27 20.47
N LEU A 54 -5.94 28.68 19.48
CA LEU A 54 -5.15 29.43 18.50
C LEU A 54 -5.96 30.46 17.70
N ALA A 55 -7.25 30.24 17.49
CA ALA A 55 -8.08 31.22 16.79
C ALA A 55 -8.48 32.41 17.68
N LYS A 56 -8.64 32.18 19.00
CA LYS A 56 -8.85 33.27 19.96
C LYS A 56 -7.59 34.13 20.09
N GLU A 57 -6.43 33.48 20.11
CA GLU A 57 -5.12 34.15 20.27
C GLU A 57 -4.69 34.89 18.99
N PHE A 58 -4.89 34.29 17.81
CA PHE A 58 -4.41 34.85 16.54
C PHE A 58 -5.56 35.19 15.60
N LYS A 59 -5.82 36.49 15.39
CA LYS A 59 -6.90 36.98 14.48
C LYS A 59 -6.83 36.39 13.07
N PHE A 60 -5.63 36.17 12.51
CA PHE A 60 -5.50 35.56 11.18
C PHE A 60 -5.86 34.07 11.15
N VAL A 61 -5.74 33.36 12.29
CA VAL A 61 -6.16 31.96 12.43
C VAL A 61 -7.69 31.88 12.49
N ASP A 62 -8.36 32.82 13.16
CA ASP A 62 -9.83 32.90 13.17
C ASP A 62 -10.43 33.07 11.77
N LYS A 63 -9.70 33.72 10.86
CA LYS A 63 -10.16 33.85 9.47
C LYS A 63 -10.33 32.52 8.75
N LEU A 64 -9.59 31.49 9.16
CA LEU A 64 -9.70 30.15 8.61
C LEU A 64 -10.86 29.37 9.24
N ASN A 65 -11.64 28.68 8.41
CA ASN A 65 -12.74 27.82 8.86
C ASN A 65 -12.31 26.84 9.96
N SER A 66 -13.16 26.66 10.98
CA SER A 66 -12.90 25.81 12.15
C SER A 66 -12.54 24.37 11.77
N THR A 67 -13.22 23.78 10.80
CA THR A 67 -12.92 22.40 10.35
C THR A 67 -11.60 22.29 9.60
N ALA A 68 -11.15 23.37 8.93
CA ALA A 68 -9.84 23.43 8.30
C ALA A 68 -8.70 23.57 9.32
N ARG A 69 -8.94 24.33 10.40
CA ARG A 69 -8.04 24.38 11.56
C ARG A 69 -7.90 23.00 12.21
N GLN A 70 -9.02 22.31 12.45
CA GLN A 70 -9.02 20.94 12.97
C GLN A 70 -8.30 19.96 12.03
N SER A 71 -8.54 20.00 10.71
CA SER A 71 -7.80 19.15 9.75
C SER A 71 -6.29 19.39 9.83
N SER A 72 -5.87 20.63 10.07
CA SER A 72 -4.45 20.99 10.24
C SER A 72 -3.86 20.39 11.52
N ALA A 73 -4.62 20.38 12.63
CA ALA A 73 -4.24 19.69 13.87
C ALA A 73 -4.20 18.15 13.69
N GLU A 74 -5.19 17.57 12.99
CA GLU A 74 -5.21 16.14 12.67
C GLU A 74 -4.00 15.71 11.82
N ARG A 75 -3.47 16.59 10.95
CA ARG A 75 -2.23 16.34 10.21
C ARG A 75 -1.00 16.31 11.12
N ALA A 76 -0.98 17.09 12.20
CA ALA A 76 0.06 16.99 13.22
C ALA A 76 -0.04 15.65 13.97
N TRP A 77 -1.25 15.30 14.43
CA TRP A 77 -1.51 14.02 15.08
C TRP A 77 -1.16 12.82 14.21
N SER A 78 -1.46 12.87 12.90
CA SER A 78 -1.13 11.78 11.97
C SER A 78 0.39 11.54 11.88
N ALA A 79 1.21 12.58 12.01
CA ALA A 79 2.67 12.42 12.07
C ALA A 79 3.13 11.79 13.40
N ILE A 80 2.52 12.21 14.51
CA ILE A 80 2.78 11.68 15.86
C ILE A 80 2.39 10.20 15.95
N ALA A 81 1.17 9.86 15.54
CA ALA A 81 0.66 8.48 15.52
C ALA A 81 1.56 7.57 14.68
N ARG A 82 1.99 8.03 13.50
CA ARG A 82 2.92 7.28 12.65
C ARG A 82 4.27 7.03 13.33
N PHE A 83 4.80 8.00 14.08
CA PHE A 83 6.04 7.81 14.82
C PHE A 83 5.88 6.71 15.87
N PHE A 84 4.83 6.76 16.69
CA PHE A 84 4.56 5.71 17.69
C PHE A 84 4.25 4.35 17.07
N ASP A 85 3.51 4.30 15.96
CA ASP A 85 3.28 3.06 15.20
C ASP A 85 4.59 2.45 14.73
N ASN A 86 5.53 3.28 14.24
CA ASN A 86 6.86 2.82 13.83
C ASN A 86 7.69 2.33 15.02
N CYS A 87 7.58 2.97 16.18
CA CYS A 87 8.19 2.51 17.42
C CYS A 87 7.64 1.15 17.84
N LYS A 88 6.31 1.01 17.90
CA LYS A 88 5.60 -0.23 18.26
C LYS A 88 5.95 -1.38 17.31
N LYS A 89 6.01 -1.10 16.00
CA LYS A 89 6.40 -2.07 14.96
C LYS A 89 7.91 -2.37 14.94
N LYS A 90 8.71 -1.78 15.84
CA LYS A 90 10.18 -1.89 15.87
C LYS A 90 10.81 -1.64 14.50
N PHE A 91 10.27 -0.68 13.72
CA PHE A 91 10.67 -0.41 12.33
C PHE A 91 12.19 -0.12 12.22
N PRO A 92 12.96 -0.77 11.35
CA PRO A 92 14.42 -0.61 11.31
C PRO A 92 14.83 0.82 10.92
N GLY A 93 15.87 1.36 11.57
CA GLY A 93 16.39 2.71 11.34
C GLY A 93 15.60 3.84 12.00
N LYS A 94 15.67 5.05 11.42
CA LYS A 94 15.01 6.25 11.95
C LYS A 94 13.49 6.07 11.91
N LYS A 95 12.86 6.03 13.09
CA LYS A 95 11.39 5.89 13.25
C LYS A 95 10.59 7.07 12.68
N GLY A 96 11.27 8.19 12.41
CA GLY A 96 10.70 9.38 11.78
C GLY A 96 9.96 10.26 12.79
N TYR A 97 10.68 10.79 13.78
CA TYR A 97 10.13 11.73 14.76
C TYR A 97 9.44 12.92 14.05
N PRO A 98 8.26 13.37 14.51
CA PRO A 98 7.53 14.44 13.87
C PRO A 98 8.36 15.74 13.81
N ARG A 99 8.35 16.40 12.65
CA ARG A 99 9.06 17.67 12.43
C ARG A 99 8.11 18.78 11.98
N PHE A 100 8.47 20.02 12.33
CA PHE A 100 7.79 21.22 11.84
C PHE A 100 7.80 21.26 10.30
N GLN A 101 6.65 21.62 9.72
CA GLN A 101 6.57 21.85 8.28
C GLN A 101 7.28 23.14 7.95
N LYS A 102 8.19 23.07 6.97
CA LYS A 102 8.79 24.26 6.35
C LYS A 102 7.97 24.76 5.17
N ASN A 103 7.40 23.85 4.38
CA ASN A 103 6.68 24.17 3.15
C ASN A 103 5.34 23.42 3.11
N ASN A 104 4.24 24.11 3.41
CA ASN A 104 2.90 23.59 3.16
C ASN A 104 2.39 23.99 1.78
N ARG A 105 1.64 23.08 1.16
CA ARG A 105 1.05 23.28 -0.17
C ARG A 105 -0.44 23.05 -0.20
N SER A 106 -1.08 22.76 0.94
CA SER A 106 -2.51 22.49 0.95
C SER A 106 -3.24 22.92 2.21
N VAL A 107 -4.50 23.33 2.01
CA VAL A 107 -5.49 23.53 3.06
C VAL A 107 -6.65 22.59 2.78
N GLU A 108 -7.19 21.96 3.82
CA GLU A 108 -8.21 20.92 3.70
C GLU A 108 -9.37 21.29 4.61
N TYR A 109 -10.56 21.25 4.05
CA TYR A 109 -11.85 21.46 4.67
C TYR A 109 -12.54 20.11 4.82
N LYS A 110 -13.32 19.92 5.89
CA LYS A 110 -14.11 18.70 6.10
C LYS A 110 -15.44 18.83 5.35
N ARG A 111 -16.58 18.71 6.04
CA ARG A 111 -17.93 18.89 5.47
C ARG A 111 -18.45 20.34 5.53
N SER A 112 -17.63 21.29 5.99
CA SER A 112 -18.02 22.70 6.13
C SER A 112 -16.94 23.64 5.61
N GLY A 113 -17.27 24.91 5.45
CA GLY A 113 -16.34 25.93 4.93
C GLY A 113 -16.30 26.02 3.41
N TRP A 114 -17.20 25.31 2.73
CA TRP A 114 -17.36 25.33 1.29
C TRP A 114 -18.81 25.00 0.92
N GLN A 115 -19.24 25.49 -0.25
CA GLN A 115 -20.54 25.24 -0.85
C GLN A 115 -20.38 25.04 -2.36
N LEU A 116 -21.02 24.01 -2.89
CA LEU A 116 -21.07 23.76 -4.33
C LEU A 116 -22.20 24.60 -4.95
N ASP A 117 -21.96 25.17 -6.13
CA ASP A 117 -22.93 26.00 -6.86
C ASP A 117 -23.87 25.16 -7.76
N ASN A 118 -25.05 24.84 -7.24
CA ASN A 118 -26.04 23.97 -7.90
C ASN A 118 -26.55 24.50 -9.26
N GLN A 119 -26.44 25.80 -9.52
CA GLN A 119 -26.93 26.39 -10.77
C GLN A 119 -25.93 26.18 -11.91
N THR A 120 -24.68 26.63 -11.72
CA THR A 120 -23.69 26.57 -12.80
C THR A 120 -22.94 25.25 -12.87
N LYS A 121 -22.99 24.46 -11.79
CA LYS A 121 -22.30 23.18 -11.59
C LYS A 121 -20.78 23.21 -11.83
N LYS A 122 -20.19 24.41 -11.90
CA LYS A 122 -18.79 24.66 -12.29
C LYS A 122 -18.06 25.53 -11.29
N HIS A 123 -18.69 25.87 -10.17
CA HIS A 123 -18.11 26.73 -9.16
C HIS A 123 -18.20 26.10 -7.76
N ILE A 124 -17.26 26.50 -6.92
CA ILE A 124 -17.27 26.22 -5.49
C ILE A 124 -17.02 27.54 -4.77
N THR A 125 -17.78 27.79 -3.70
CA THR A 125 -17.63 28.96 -2.84
C THR A 125 -17.01 28.52 -1.53
N PHE A 126 -15.85 29.08 -1.19
CA PHE A 126 -15.26 28.90 0.13
C PHE A 126 -15.77 30.01 1.05
N THR A 127 -16.37 29.61 2.18
CA THR A 127 -17.11 30.50 3.09
C THR A 127 -16.26 30.93 4.30
N ASP A 128 -14.93 30.92 4.15
CA ASP A 128 -14.02 31.37 5.20
C ASP A 128 -13.89 32.91 5.19
N LYS A 129 -13.33 33.48 6.28
CA LYS A 129 -13.09 34.93 6.37
C LYS A 129 -11.76 35.33 5.71
N ASN A 130 -11.13 34.43 4.93
CA ASN A 130 -9.90 34.74 4.19
C ASN A 130 -10.18 35.44 2.85
N GLY A 131 -11.43 35.47 2.40
CA GLY A 131 -11.80 36.12 1.14
C GLY A 131 -11.47 35.30 -0.10
N ILE A 132 -11.45 33.95 0.01
CA ILE A 132 -11.32 33.08 -1.17
C ILE A 132 -12.57 33.21 -2.06
N GLY A 133 -13.76 33.11 -1.45
CA GLY A 133 -15.04 33.28 -2.13
C GLY A 133 -15.31 32.24 -3.23
N ARG A 134 -16.08 32.64 -4.25
CA ARG A 134 -16.50 31.80 -5.38
C ARG A 134 -15.39 31.66 -6.41
N VAL A 135 -14.97 30.43 -6.70
CA VAL A 135 -13.95 30.10 -7.70
C VAL A 135 -14.45 29.09 -8.71
N LYS A 136 -13.92 29.14 -9.94
CA LYS A 136 -14.31 28.23 -11.03
C LYS A 136 -13.49 26.95 -11.00
N LEU A 137 -14.18 25.82 -11.10
CA LEU A 137 -13.62 24.48 -11.26
C LEU A 137 -13.44 24.17 -12.75
N VAL A 138 -12.23 23.76 -13.14
CA VAL A 138 -11.88 23.38 -14.50
C VAL A 138 -11.43 21.93 -14.50
N GLY A 139 -12.23 21.06 -15.12
CA GLY A 139 -11.99 19.64 -15.23
C GLY A 139 -12.90 19.00 -16.27
N SER A 140 -12.63 17.75 -16.62
CA SER A 140 -13.39 17.02 -17.65
C SER A 140 -14.63 16.32 -17.10
N ARG A 141 -14.75 16.15 -15.78
CA ARG A 141 -15.86 15.43 -15.14
C ARG A 141 -16.73 16.40 -14.38
N ASP A 142 -18.02 16.12 -14.30
CA ASP A 142 -18.92 16.87 -13.44
C ASP A 142 -18.81 16.35 -11.98
N ILE A 143 -18.64 17.25 -11.00
CA ILE A 143 -18.62 16.87 -9.58
C ILE A 143 -20.03 16.50 -9.10
N TYR A 144 -21.06 17.02 -9.76
CA TYR A 144 -22.48 16.76 -9.46
C TYR A 144 -22.94 15.36 -9.85
N PHE A 145 -22.07 14.57 -10.50
CA PHE A 145 -22.29 13.14 -10.64
C PHE A 145 -22.31 12.42 -9.28
N TYR A 146 -21.65 12.99 -8.26
CA TYR A 146 -21.61 12.43 -6.91
C TYR A 146 -22.49 13.23 -5.97
N ASN A 147 -23.14 12.54 -5.03
CA ASN A 147 -23.90 13.19 -3.98
C ASN A 147 -22.96 13.99 -3.08
N GLN A 148 -23.41 15.18 -2.65
CA GLN A 148 -22.61 16.04 -1.79
C GLN A 148 -22.24 15.37 -0.47
N GLU A 149 -23.10 14.48 0.04
CA GLU A 149 -22.88 13.71 1.27
C GLU A 149 -21.69 12.75 1.18
N ASP A 150 -21.38 12.26 -0.02
CA ASP A 150 -20.23 11.38 -0.25
C ASP A 150 -18.91 12.16 -0.21
N ILE A 151 -18.95 13.48 -0.40
CA ILE A 151 -17.79 14.36 -0.31
C ILE A 151 -17.41 14.55 1.16
N LYS A 152 -16.42 13.78 1.63
CA LYS A 152 -16.00 13.85 3.04
C LYS A 152 -15.01 14.97 3.31
N ARG A 153 -14.20 15.34 2.31
CA ARG A 153 -13.21 16.42 2.42
C ARG A 153 -13.03 17.16 1.10
N VAL A 154 -12.76 18.46 1.19
CA VAL A 154 -12.38 19.31 0.07
C VAL A 154 -11.02 19.92 0.36
N ARG A 155 -10.05 19.76 -0.52
CA ARG A 155 -8.68 20.24 -0.32
C ARG A 155 -8.26 21.16 -1.45
N ILE A 156 -7.78 22.35 -1.10
CA ILE A 156 -7.08 23.22 -2.05
C ILE A 156 -5.59 22.88 -2.02
N VAL A 157 -5.01 22.56 -3.17
CA VAL A 157 -3.61 22.17 -3.33
C VAL A 157 -2.90 23.12 -4.30
N ARG A 158 -1.74 23.62 -3.89
CA ARG A 158 -0.84 24.42 -4.72
C ARG A 158 0.18 23.53 -5.42
N ARG A 159 0.16 23.55 -6.76
CA ARG A 159 1.16 22.92 -7.64
C ARG A 159 1.96 24.01 -8.37
N ALA A 160 2.99 23.62 -9.11
CA ALA A 160 3.87 24.58 -9.80
C ALA A 160 3.14 25.37 -10.93
N ASP A 161 2.05 24.84 -11.46
CA ASP A 161 1.27 25.41 -12.56
C ASP A 161 -0.08 26.01 -12.15
N GLY A 162 -0.37 26.08 -10.84
CA GLY A 162 -1.57 26.70 -10.30
C GLY A 162 -2.13 25.98 -9.08
N TYR A 163 -3.39 26.28 -8.78
CA TYR A 163 -4.12 25.72 -7.65
C TYR A 163 -5.16 24.72 -8.14
N TYR A 164 -5.42 23.72 -7.31
CA TYR A 164 -6.30 22.61 -7.60
C TYR A 164 -7.25 22.38 -6.43
N CYS A 165 -8.50 22.06 -6.72
CA CYS A 165 -9.49 21.61 -5.75
C CYS A 165 -9.60 20.09 -5.85
N GLN A 166 -9.29 19.40 -4.76
CA GLN A 166 -9.41 17.94 -4.64
C GLN A 166 -10.61 17.61 -3.78
N PHE A 167 -11.50 16.76 -4.30
CA PHE A 167 -12.66 16.23 -3.60
C PHE A 167 -12.34 14.80 -3.18
N CYS A 168 -12.38 14.53 -1.88
CA CYS A 168 -12.21 13.20 -1.31
C CYS A 168 -13.59 12.58 -1.11
N ILE A 169 -13.96 11.66 -2.00
CA ILE A 169 -15.30 11.10 -2.14
C ILE A 169 -15.32 9.68 -1.58
N SER A 170 -16.28 9.38 -0.72
CA SER A 170 -16.45 8.07 -0.08
C SER A 170 -17.48 7.24 -0.82
N ILE A 171 -17.08 6.71 -1.96
CA ILE A 171 -17.88 5.78 -2.77
C ILE A 171 -17.16 4.44 -2.89
N ASP A 172 -17.92 3.40 -3.20
CA ASP A 172 -17.35 2.22 -3.81
C ASP A 172 -16.95 2.55 -5.26
N VAL A 173 -15.70 2.26 -5.60
CA VAL A 173 -15.16 2.48 -6.95
C VAL A 173 -15.16 1.21 -7.78
N ARG A 174 -15.54 0.08 -7.19
CA ARG A 174 -15.60 -1.21 -7.86
C ARG A 174 -16.50 -1.12 -9.08
N LYS A 175 -16.02 -1.69 -10.17
CA LYS A 175 -16.72 -1.87 -11.41
C LYS A 175 -16.60 -3.34 -11.78
N ASP A 176 -17.74 -4.00 -11.92
CA ASP A 176 -17.79 -5.36 -12.41
C ASP A 176 -17.45 -5.35 -13.90
N LEU A 177 -16.48 -6.20 -14.25
CA LEU A 177 -16.08 -6.47 -15.62
C LEU A 177 -16.19 -7.97 -15.82
N GLU A 178 -16.61 -8.37 -17.01
CA GLU A 178 -16.60 -9.78 -17.40
C GLU A 178 -15.20 -10.39 -17.19
N PRO A 179 -15.11 -11.61 -16.62
CA PRO A 179 -13.85 -12.33 -16.51
C PRO A 179 -13.24 -12.56 -17.89
N THR A 180 -11.95 -12.27 -18.04
CA THR A 180 -11.23 -12.51 -19.29
C THR A 180 -10.64 -13.92 -19.38
N GLY A 181 -10.57 -14.65 -18.26
CA GLY A 181 -9.90 -15.95 -18.12
C GLY A 181 -8.37 -15.89 -18.17
N LYS A 182 -7.78 -14.69 -18.29
CA LYS A 182 -6.35 -14.51 -18.55
C LYS A 182 -5.57 -14.16 -17.29
N ALA A 183 -4.36 -14.70 -17.21
CA ALA A 183 -3.39 -14.41 -16.16
C ALA A 183 -2.05 -13.99 -16.78
N ILE A 184 -1.42 -12.97 -16.20
CA ILE A 184 -0.17 -12.40 -16.72
C ILE A 184 0.85 -12.17 -15.61
N GLY A 185 2.12 -12.51 -15.89
CA GLY A 185 3.27 -12.14 -15.06
C GLY A 185 4.04 -10.98 -15.66
N LEU A 186 4.47 -10.03 -14.83
CA LEU A 186 5.21 -8.83 -15.26
C LEU A 186 6.58 -8.77 -14.57
N ASP A 187 7.64 -8.88 -15.37
CA ASP A 187 9.02 -8.62 -14.95
C ASP A 187 9.38 -7.15 -15.21
N VAL A 188 9.59 -6.35 -14.16
CA VAL A 188 9.79 -4.89 -14.28
C VAL A 188 11.27 -4.52 -14.26
N GLY A 189 11.72 -3.73 -15.24
CA GLY A 189 13.15 -3.55 -15.49
C GLY A 189 13.59 -2.14 -15.88
N LEU A 190 14.92 -1.95 -15.96
CA LEU A 190 15.55 -0.69 -16.43
C LEU A 190 15.72 -0.67 -17.95
N LYS A 191 15.94 -1.85 -18.56
CA LYS A 191 16.07 -2.00 -20.01
C LYS A 191 14.72 -1.75 -20.67
N TYR A 192 13.73 -2.55 -20.28
CA TYR A 192 12.32 -2.42 -20.63
C TYR A 192 11.52 -2.08 -19.37
N PHE A 193 10.44 -1.32 -19.50
CA PHE A 193 9.60 -0.95 -18.36
C PHE A 193 8.99 -2.19 -17.71
N TYR A 194 8.44 -3.10 -18.53
CA TYR A 194 8.23 -4.49 -18.16
C TYR A 194 8.33 -5.42 -19.38
N VAL A 195 8.58 -6.70 -19.11
CA VAL A 195 8.36 -7.81 -20.05
C VAL A 195 7.29 -8.72 -19.45
N ASP A 196 6.32 -9.14 -20.26
CA ASP A 196 5.26 -10.01 -19.79
C ASP A 196 5.52 -11.50 -20.05
N SER A 197 4.73 -12.37 -19.43
CA SER A 197 4.87 -13.82 -19.55
C SER A 197 4.55 -14.37 -20.95
N LEU A 198 3.93 -13.57 -21.82
CA LEU A 198 3.67 -13.92 -23.22
C LEU A 198 4.82 -13.47 -24.15
N GLY A 199 5.73 -12.65 -23.64
CA GLY A 199 6.89 -12.13 -24.37
C GLY A 199 6.70 -10.73 -24.95
N HIS A 200 5.59 -10.05 -24.67
CA HIS A 200 5.44 -8.65 -25.04
C HIS A 200 6.34 -7.77 -24.14
N VAL A 201 6.90 -6.74 -24.76
CA VAL A 201 7.89 -5.85 -24.17
C VAL A 201 7.35 -4.42 -24.20
N GLU A 202 7.23 -3.81 -23.02
CA GLU A 202 6.91 -2.39 -22.90
C GLU A 202 8.19 -1.58 -22.72
N GLU A 203 8.43 -0.64 -23.62
CA GLU A 203 9.64 0.19 -23.60
C GLU A 203 9.69 1.12 -22.38
N ASN A 204 10.91 1.38 -21.90
CA ASN A 204 11.10 2.39 -20.85
C ASN A 204 11.26 3.78 -21.46
N PRO A 205 10.26 4.69 -21.30
CA PRO A 205 10.28 5.98 -21.99
C PRO A 205 11.38 6.94 -21.50
N LYS A 206 11.96 6.70 -20.30
CA LYS A 206 13.06 7.48 -19.70
C LYS A 206 12.81 8.99 -19.73
N PHE A 207 11.62 9.41 -19.26
CA PHE A 207 11.14 10.81 -19.37
C PHE A 207 12.10 11.82 -18.74
N TYR A 208 12.69 11.51 -17.59
CA TYR A 208 13.65 12.37 -16.92
C TYR A 208 14.94 12.48 -17.74
N ARG A 209 15.48 11.38 -18.26
CA ARG A 209 16.69 11.41 -19.10
C ARG A 209 16.49 12.25 -20.37
N LYS A 210 15.35 12.08 -21.05
CA LYS A 210 15.00 12.91 -22.23
C LYS A 210 14.87 14.40 -21.87
N GLY A 211 14.37 14.70 -20.66
CA GLY A 211 14.23 16.07 -20.17
C GLY A 211 15.48 16.66 -19.51
N GLU A 212 16.54 15.87 -19.31
CA GLU A 212 17.64 16.19 -18.41
C GLU A 212 18.41 17.43 -18.86
N GLN A 213 18.80 17.52 -20.14
CA GLN A 213 19.52 18.68 -20.67
C GLN A 213 18.76 19.99 -20.44
N ARG A 214 17.44 19.98 -20.70
CA ARG A 214 16.59 21.16 -20.50
C ARG A 214 16.44 21.49 -19.02
N LEU A 215 16.31 20.47 -18.17
CA LEU A 215 16.21 20.65 -16.74
C LEU A 215 17.50 21.23 -16.15
N SER A 216 18.67 20.74 -16.56
CA SER A 216 19.97 21.28 -16.14
C SER A 216 20.11 22.75 -16.54
N LYS A 217 19.74 23.13 -17.77
CA LYS A 217 19.71 24.54 -18.20
C LYS A 217 18.79 25.40 -17.33
N LEU A 218 17.61 24.89 -16.96
CA LEU A 218 16.67 25.60 -16.09
C LEU A 218 17.18 25.72 -14.66
N GLN A 219 17.85 24.69 -14.13
CA GLN A 219 18.46 24.70 -12.80
C GLN A 219 19.63 25.68 -12.73
N ARG A 220 20.51 25.70 -13.75
CA ARG A 220 21.59 26.68 -13.86
C ARG A 220 21.05 28.12 -13.83
N ARG A 221 20.03 28.42 -14.65
CA ARG A 221 19.36 29.73 -14.63
C ARG A 221 18.71 30.12 -13.30
N VAL A 222 18.34 29.14 -12.46
CA VAL A 222 17.86 29.42 -11.10
C VAL A 222 19.04 29.78 -10.19
N SER A 223 20.13 29.04 -10.32
CA SER A 223 21.38 29.29 -9.58
C SER A 223 21.99 30.64 -9.92
N ASP A 224 22.14 30.95 -11.22
CA ASP A 224 22.77 32.19 -11.70
C ASP A 224 22.00 33.45 -11.25
N LYS A 225 20.70 33.31 -10.97
CA LYS A 225 19.82 34.40 -10.54
C LYS A 225 19.59 34.41 -9.03
N PHE A 226 20.14 33.44 -8.32
CA PHE A 226 20.02 33.35 -6.89
C PHE A 226 21.10 34.22 -6.25
N GLU A 227 20.68 35.22 -5.49
CA GLU A 227 21.59 36.02 -4.67
C GLU A 227 21.41 35.61 -3.20
N SER A 228 22.51 35.17 -2.58
CA SER A 228 22.52 34.84 -1.16
C SER A 228 22.34 36.12 -0.32
N CYS A 229 21.72 35.98 0.84
CA CYS A 229 21.52 37.06 1.81
C CYS A 229 20.73 38.29 1.29
N LYS A 230 20.06 38.17 0.14
CA LYS A 230 19.19 39.22 -0.41
C LYS A 230 17.77 38.71 -0.68
N PRO A 231 16.77 39.60 -0.68
CA PRO A 231 15.42 39.26 -1.10
C PRO A 231 15.38 38.66 -2.51
N ALA A 232 14.53 37.66 -2.70
CA ALA A 232 14.38 36.99 -3.99
C ALA A 232 13.90 37.95 -5.09
N THR A 233 14.72 38.17 -6.12
CA THR A 233 14.35 39.03 -7.26
C THR A 233 13.20 38.42 -8.08
N ASN A 234 12.43 39.28 -8.77
CA ASN A 234 11.36 38.83 -9.67
C ASN A 234 11.88 37.88 -10.77
N ASN A 235 13.11 38.10 -11.24
CA ASN A 235 13.76 37.25 -12.24
C ASN A 235 14.09 35.86 -11.71
N TYR A 236 14.59 35.76 -10.47
CA TYR A 236 14.78 34.49 -9.77
C TYR A 236 13.45 33.75 -9.58
N LEU A 237 12.41 34.43 -9.10
CA LEU A 237 11.09 33.82 -8.89
C LEU A 237 10.49 33.26 -10.20
N LYS A 238 10.64 34.00 -11.31
CA LYS A 238 10.24 33.54 -12.66
C LYS A 238 11.04 32.31 -13.09
N ALA A 239 12.36 32.29 -12.88
CA ALA A 239 13.20 31.14 -13.22
C ALA A 239 12.85 29.89 -12.39
N LYS A 240 12.66 30.07 -11.07
CA LYS A 240 12.24 29.02 -10.15
C LYS A 240 10.89 28.43 -10.55
N ALA A 241 9.92 29.28 -10.92
CA ALA A 241 8.62 28.82 -11.40
C ALA A 241 8.72 28.01 -12.71
N ARG A 242 9.56 28.44 -13.67
CA ARG A 242 9.80 27.69 -14.92
C ARG A 242 10.42 26.32 -14.66
N CYS A 243 11.44 26.26 -13.79
CA CYS A 243 12.06 25.01 -13.37
C CYS A 243 11.05 24.07 -12.70
N ALA A 244 10.26 24.58 -11.75
CA ALA A 244 9.24 23.81 -11.05
C ALA A 244 8.14 23.26 -11.99
N LYS A 245 7.70 24.05 -12.98
CA LYS A 245 6.73 23.59 -14.00
C LYS A 245 7.30 22.46 -14.86
N TYR A 246 8.60 22.52 -15.20
CA TYR A 246 9.24 21.47 -15.99
C TYR A 246 9.39 20.17 -15.20
N HIS A 247 9.77 20.23 -13.92
CA HIS A 247 9.71 19.07 -13.02
C HIS A 247 8.29 18.48 -12.92
N LEU A 248 7.27 19.34 -12.82
CA LEU A 248 5.88 18.88 -12.79
C LEU A 248 5.47 18.18 -14.09
N LYS A 249 5.93 18.66 -15.25
CA LYS A 249 5.72 18.02 -16.55
C LYS A 249 6.26 16.59 -16.57
N ILE A 250 7.54 16.40 -16.21
CA ILE A 250 8.18 15.07 -16.16
C ILE A 250 7.44 14.16 -15.18
N SER A 251 7.07 14.68 -14.01
CA SER A 251 6.32 13.90 -13.01
C SER A 251 4.99 13.41 -13.56
N ARG A 252 4.21 14.28 -14.22
CA ARG A 252 2.92 13.92 -14.84
C ARG A 252 3.08 12.88 -15.96
N GLN A 253 4.11 12.99 -16.79
CA GLN A 253 4.39 12.02 -17.86
C GLN A 253 4.61 10.61 -17.29
N ARG A 254 5.43 10.48 -16.24
CA ARG A 254 5.66 9.18 -15.58
C ARG A 254 4.39 8.62 -14.94
N VAL A 255 3.61 9.47 -14.26
CA VAL A 255 2.37 9.04 -13.59
C VAL A 255 1.34 8.58 -14.61
N GLU A 256 1.13 9.32 -15.72
CA GLU A 256 0.16 8.91 -16.74
C GLU A 256 0.64 7.68 -17.52
N HIS A 257 1.93 7.54 -17.80
CA HIS A 257 2.49 6.32 -18.39
C HIS A 257 2.18 5.09 -17.52
N ALA A 258 2.56 5.14 -16.24
CA ALA A 258 2.31 4.06 -15.28
C ALA A 258 0.81 3.76 -15.14
N LYS A 259 -0.03 4.78 -15.03
CA LYS A 259 -1.48 4.65 -14.89
C LYS A 259 -2.13 4.03 -16.13
N ARG A 260 -1.74 4.47 -17.34
CA ARG A 260 -2.25 3.93 -18.60
C ARG A 260 -1.93 2.44 -18.73
N LEU A 261 -0.68 2.07 -18.48
CA LEU A 261 -0.24 0.67 -18.55
C LEU A 261 -0.92 -0.20 -17.49
N ALA A 262 -0.97 0.26 -16.24
CA ALA A 262 -1.64 -0.48 -15.17
C ALA A 262 -3.12 -0.71 -15.49
N ARG A 263 -3.81 0.31 -16.04
CA ARG A 263 -5.20 0.18 -16.50
C ARG A 263 -5.32 -0.87 -17.61
N CYS A 264 -4.43 -0.83 -18.61
CA CYS A 264 -4.43 -1.77 -19.73
C CYS A 264 -4.31 -3.21 -19.22
N VAL A 265 -3.25 -3.49 -18.45
CA VAL A 265 -2.96 -4.82 -17.92
C VAL A 265 -4.13 -5.34 -17.08
N CYS A 266 -4.69 -4.53 -16.17
CA CYS A 266 -5.79 -4.95 -15.31
C CYS A 266 -7.13 -5.05 -16.05
N THR A 267 -7.30 -4.39 -17.19
CA THR A 267 -8.54 -4.54 -17.97
C THR A 267 -8.51 -5.83 -18.80
N SER A 268 -7.33 -6.19 -19.29
CA SER A 268 -7.15 -7.36 -20.17
C SER A 268 -6.96 -8.69 -19.44
N ASN A 269 -6.65 -8.68 -18.13
CA ASN A 269 -6.30 -9.87 -17.36
C ASN A 269 -7.02 -9.90 -16.01
N ASP A 270 -7.46 -11.09 -15.60
CA ASP A 270 -8.08 -11.35 -14.30
C ASP A 270 -7.06 -11.49 -13.17
N VAL A 271 -5.88 -12.02 -13.49
CA VAL A 271 -4.77 -12.15 -12.56
C VAL A 271 -3.54 -11.44 -13.10
N VAL A 272 -2.98 -10.54 -12.30
CA VAL A 272 -1.77 -9.78 -12.61
C VAL A 272 -0.72 -10.02 -11.53
N ALA A 273 0.25 -10.88 -11.81
CA ALA A 273 1.41 -11.07 -10.97
C ALA A 273 2.53 -10.10 -11.41
N TYR A 274 3.16 -9.42 -10.47
CA TYR A 274 4.24 -8.47 -10.77
C TYR A 274 5.34 -8.55 -9.72
N GLU A 275 6.55 -8.19 -10.11
CA GLU A 275 7.70 -8.21 -9.20
C GLU A 275 7.58 -7.17 -8.07
N ASP A 276 7.76 -7.59 -6.81
CA ASP A 276 7.84 -6.73 -5.63
C ASP A 276 9.26 -6.16 -5.46
N LEU A 277 9.60 -5.23 -6.36
CA LEU A 277 10.86 -4.51 -6.28
C LEU A 277 10.94 -3.68 -5.00
N GLN A 278 12.01 -3.90 -4.24
CA GLN A 278 12.34 -3.11 -3.05
C GLN A 278 12.97 -1.77 -3.44
N VAL A 279 12.20 -0.92 -4.15
CA VAL A 279 12.66 0.34 -4.76
C VAL A 279 13.41 1.23 -3.75
N ARG A 280 12.91 1.31 -2.50
CA ARG A 280 13.55 2.09 -1.43
C ARG A 280 14.97 1.66 -1.11
N ASN A 281 15.27 0.37 -1.22
CA ASN A 281 16.62 -0.16 -1.02
C ASN A 281 17.46 0.01 -2.29
N MET A 282 16.87 -0.20 -3.46
CA MET A 282 17.59 -0.06 -4.74
C MET A 282 18.09 1.37 -4.98
N VAL A 283 17.32 2.40 -4.62
CA VAL A 283 17.73 3.81 -4.77
C VAL A 283 18.84 4.24 -3.81
N LYS A 284 19.22 3.41 -2.82
CA LYS A 284 20.42 3.67 -2.00
C LYS A 284 21.71 3.49 -2.81
N ASN A 285 21.66 2.70 -3.88
CA ASN A 285 22.75 2.68 -4.86
C ASN A 285 22.70 3.96 -5.71
N HIS A 286 23.53 4.93 -5.35
CA HIS A 286 23.56 6.25 -6.00
C HIS A 286 23.89 6.20 -7.50
N LYS A 287 24.55 5.14 -8.00
CA LYS A 287 24.85 4.97 -9.44
C LYS A 287 23.58 4.70 -10.27
N LEU A 288 22.63 3.94 -9.73
CA LEU A 288 21.38 3.55 -10.41
C LEU A 288 20.16 4.36 -9.99
N ALA A 289 20.24 5.08 -8.87
CA ALA A 289 19.12 5.81 -8.27
C ALA A 289 18.38 6.72 -9.27
N LYS A 290 19.10 7.40 -10.17
CA LYS A 290 18.49 8.27 -11.19
C LYS A 290 17.62 7.47 -12.16
N SER A 291 18.14 6.38 -12.72
CA SER A 291 17.42 5.53 -13.68
C SER A 291 16.23 4.82 -13.02
N ILE A 292 16.39 4.33 -11.79
CA ILE A 292 15.31 3.68 -11.02
C ILE A 292 14.16 4.67 -10.75
N ASN A 293 14.48 5.89 -10.31
CA ASN A 293 13.48 6.92 -10.07
C ASN A 293 12.80 7.39 -11.36
N ASP A 294 13.50 7.36 -12.50
CA ASP A 294 12.93 7.70 -13.80
C ASP A 294 11.91 6.65 -14.27
N SER A 295 12.23 5.36 -14.08
CA SER A 295 11.33 4.25 -14.46
C SER A 295 9.97 4.33 -13.78
N GLY A 296 9.89 4.74 -12.51
CA GLY A 296 8.60 5.01 -11.86
C GLY A 296 7.80 3.76 -11.41
N TRP A 297 8.47 2.62 -11.17
CA TRP A 297 7.80 1.36 -10.78
C TRP A 297 6.92 1.47 -9.52
N TYR A 298 7.29 2.33 -8.56
CA TYR A 298 6.44 2.57 -7.38
C TYR A 298 5.05 3.08 -7.77
N GLN A 299 4.98 3.99 -8.75
CA GLN A 299 3.71 4.51 -9.26
C GLN A 299 2.95 3.44 -10.02
N PHE A 300 3.66 2.62 -10.79
CA PHE A 300 3.07 1.52 -11.53
C PHE A 300 2.38 0.52 -10.61
N ARG A 301 3.08 0.04 -9.58
CA ARG A 301 2.51 -0.85 -8.55
C ARG A 301 1.28 -0.23 -7.90
N LYS A 302 1.37 1.04 -7.47
CA LYS A 302 0.24 1.75 -6.85
C LYS A 302 -0.99 1.77 -7.77
N TRP A 303 -0.80 1.97 -9.08
CA TRP A 303 -1.89 1.97 -10.04
C TRP A 303 -2.40 0.57 -10.37
N ILE A 304 -1.53 -0.46 -10.45
CA ILE A 304 -1.96 -1.86 -10.60
C ILE A 304 -2.86 -2.23 -9.44
N GLU A 305 -2.42 -1.99 -8.20
CA GLU A 305 -3.20 -2.33 -7.01
C GLU A 305 -4.54 -1.58 -6.96
N TYR A 306 -4.52 -0.29 -7.34
CA TYR A 306 -5.75 0.50 -7.44
C TYR A 306 -6.71 -0.06 -8.50
N PHE A 307 -6.21 -0.41 -9.69
CA PHE A 307 -7.05 -0.96 -10.76
C PHE A 307 -7.48 -2.40 -10.48
N GLY A 308 -6.69 -3.18 -9.75
CA GLY A 308 -7.05 -4.48 -9.21
C GLY A 308 -8.31 -4.40 -8.36
N VAL A 309 -8.28 -3.55 -7.32
CA VAL A 309 -9.46 -3.29 -6.49
C VAL A 309 -10.61 -2.71 -7.30
N LYS A 310 -10.32 -1.76 -8.20
CA LYS A 310 -11.34 -1.08 -9.00
C LYS A 310 -12.08 -2.02 -9.95
N PHE A 311 -11.42 -2.99 -10.54
CA PHE A 311 -11.99 -3.88 -11.56
C PHE A 311 -12.28 -5.29 -11.04
N GLY A 312 -12.14 -5.52 -9.73
CA GLY A 312 -12.31 -6.84 -9.13
C GLY A 312 -11.25 -7.86 -9.57
N LYS A 313 -10.06 -7.39 -9.95
CA LYS A 313 -8.97 -8.23 -10.50
C LYS A 313 -7.96 -8.57 -9.42
N ILE A 314 -7.39 -9.77 -9.50
CA ILE A 314 -6.41 -10.26 -8.53
C ILE A 314 -5.04 -9.72 -8.92
N THR A 315 -4.42 -8.93 -8.05
CA THR A 315 -3.06 -8.43 -8.30
C THR A 315 -2.11 -8.91 -7.22
N ILE A 316 -1.00 -9.52 -7.63
CA ILE A 316 -0.11 -10.29 -6.74
C ILE A 316 1.32 -9.75 -6.84
N ALA A 317 1.82 -9.22 -5.73
CA ALA A 317 3.22 -8.81 -5.61
C ALA A 317 4.08 -10.04 -5.28
N VAL A 318 5.03 -10.36 -6.16
CA VAL A 318 5.88 -11.56 -6.06
C VAL A 318 7.31 -11.17 -5.69
N PRO A 319 7.93 -11.79 -4.67
CA PRO A 319 9.32 -11.51 -4.33
C PRO A 319 10.28 -11.75 -5.52
N PRO A 320 11.24 -10.84 -5.77
CA PRO A 320 12.15 -10.91 -6.93
C PRO A 320 13.16 -12.06 -6.86
N GLN A 321 13.27 -12.74 -5.72
CA GLN A 321 14.31 -13.74 -5.49
C GLN A 321 14.11 -14.95 -6.43
N TYR A 322 15.19 -15.35 -7.11
CA TYR A 322 15.25 -16.52 -8.00
C TYR A 322 14.33 -16.50 -9.23
N THR A 323 13.61 -15.41 -9.52
CA THR A 323 12.71 -15.30 -10.70
C THR A 323 13.47 -15.41 -12.02
N SER A 324 14.61 -14.73 -12.14
CA SER A 324 15.42 -14.72 -13.37
C SER A 324 16.44 -15.88 -13.49
N ILE A 325 16.69 -16.60 -12.40
CA ILE A 325 17.68 -17.69 -12.33
C ILE A 325 17.02 -19.06 -12.50
N ASN A 326 15.84 -19.28 -11.94
CA ASN A 326 15.14 -20.55 -12.12
C ASN A 326 14.69 -20.71 -13.57
N CYS A 327 14.84 -21.90 -14.13
CA CYS A 327 14.26 -22.23 -15.41
C CYS A 327 12.74 -22.31 -15.27
N SER A 328 12.02 -21.56 -16.10
CA SER A 328 10.57 -21.62 -16.12
C SER A 328 10.03 -22.95 -16.63
N ASN A 329 10.80 -23.71 -17.41
CA ASN A 329 10.42 -25.04 -17.88
C ASN A 329 10.60 -26.11 -16.79
N CYS A 330 11.83 -26.31 -16.29
CA CYS A 330 12.16 -27.42 -15.39
C CYS A 330 12.38 -27.04 -13.91
N GLY A 331 12.29 -25.75 -13.54
CA GLY A 331 12.47 -25.28 -12.15
C GLY A 331 13.91 -25.22 -11.63
N LYS A 332 14.86 -25.92 -12.27
CA LYS A 332 16.28 -25.95 -11.85
C LYS A 332 16.94 -24.56 -11.98
N LYS A 333 17.89 -24.27 -11.09
CA LYS A 333 18.63 -23.00 -11.05
C LYS A 333 19.67 -22.95 -12.17
N VAL A 334 19.68 -21.85 -12.91
CA VAL A 334 20.68 -21.57 -13.94
C VAL A 334 21.47 -20.32 -13.54
N ALA A 335 22.66 -20.51 -13.00
CA ALA A 335 23.54 -19.41 -12.60
C ALA A 335 23.84 -18.51 -13.81
N LYS A 336 23.67 -17.19 -13.65
CA LYS A 336 23.89 -16.21 -14.72
C LYS A 336 24.23 -14.84 -14.13
N THR A 337 25.03 -14.07 -14.86
CA THR A 337 25.38 -12.70 -14.46
C THR A 337 24.28 -11.71 -14.87
N LEU A 338 24.41 -10.44 -14.49
CA LEU A 338 23.48 -9.38 -14.92
C LEU A 338 23.56 -9.06 -16.42
N SER A 339 24.70 -9.34 -17.07
CA SER A 339 24.90 -9.10 -18.50
C SER A 339 24.26 -10.18 -19.37
N THR A 340 24.10 -11.41 -18.87
CA THR A 340 23.43 -12.50 -19.58
C THR A 340 21.94 -12.16 -19.80
N ARG A 341 21.54 -12.00 -21.08
CA ARG A 341 20.16 -11.67 -21.50
C ARG A 341 19.38 -12.84 -22.08
N THR A 342 20.06 -13.90 -22.49
CA THR A 342 19.43 -15.14 -22.93
C THR A 342 19.40 -16.12 -21.76
N HIS A 343 18.26 -16.75 -21.51
CA HIS A 343 18.14 -17.89 -20.63
C HIS A 343 18.39 -19.15 -21.45
N ASN A 344 19.53 -19.79 -21.28
CA ASN A 344 19.80 -21.13 -21.82
C ASN A 344 19.89 -22.11 -20.64
N CYS A 345 18.98 -23.08 -20.58
CA CYS A 345 18.93 -24.04 -19.48
C CYS A 345 19.67 -25.35 -19.83
N PRO A 346 20.79 -25.67 -19.15
CA PRO A 346 21.56 -26.88 -19.44
C PRO A 346 20.85 -28.18 -19.02
N HIS A 347 19.80 -28.08 -18.20
CA HIS A 347 19.13 -29.26 -17.66
C HIS A 347 17.93 -29.75 -18.50
N CYS A 348 17.34 -28.88 -19.31
CA CYS A 348 16.16 -29.22 -20.11
C CYS A 348 16.16 -28.63 -21.53
N GLY A 349 17.24 -27.96 -21.93
CA GLY A 349 17.38 -27.37 -23.27
C GLY A 349 16.54 -26.12 -23.54
N TYR A 350 15.75 -25.63 -22.58
CA TYR A 350 14.91 -24.44 -22.79
C TYR A 350 15.75 -23.18 -23.02
N ILE A 351 15.49 -22.50 -24.15
CA ILE A 351 16.15 -21.26 -24.57
C ILE A 351 15.10 -20.17 -24.80
N ASP A 352 15.24 -19.04 -24.12
CA ASP A 352 14.37 -17.86 -24.32
C ASP A 352 15.05 -16.57 -23.82
N CYS A 353 14.41 -15.42 -23.94
CA CYS A 353 14.79 -14.19 -23.26
C CYS A 353 14.74 -14.38 -21.73
N ARG A 354 15.76 -13.89 -21.03
CA ARG A 354 15.84 -13.90 -19.56
C ARG A 354 14.64 -13.24 -18.90
N ASP A 355 14.23 -12.08 -19.43
CA ASP A 355 13.17 -11.27 -18.84
C ASP A 355 11.81 -11.97 -19.03
N LYS A 356 11.58 -12.64 -20.18
CA LYS A 356 10.40 -13.50 -20.40
C LYS A 356 10.38 -14.72 -19.47
N ASN A 357 11.51 -15.42 -19.33
CA ASN A 357 11.63 -16.52 -18.35
C ASN A 357 11.31 -16.04 -16.92
N ALA A 358 11.78 -14.85 -16.54
CA ALA A 358 11.46 -14.25 -15.25
C ALA A 358 9.96 -13.94 -15.11
N ALA A 359 9.34 -13.37 -16.14
CA ALA A 359 7.91 -13.07 -16.15
C ALA A 359 7.03 -14.34 -16.03
N ILE A 360 7.40 -15.43 -16.70
CA ILE A 360 6.73 -16.74 -16.55
C ILE A 360 6.88 -17.26 -15.11
N ASN A 361 8.07 -17.18 -14.52
CA ASN A 361 8.28 -17.57 -13.13
C ASN A 361 7.51 -16.68 -12.14
N ILE A 362 7.40 -15.39 -12.41
CA ILE A 362 6.58 -14.45 -11.61
C ILE A 362 5.11 -14.85 -11.69
N LEU A 363 4.60 -15.20 -12.88
CA LEU A 363 3.24 -15.70 -13.02
C LEU A 363 3.04 -17.01 -12.24
N LYS A 364 3.93 -18.00 -12.41
CA LYS A 364 3.85 -19.29 -11.69
C LYS A 364 3.83 -19.10 -10.18
N LYS A 365 4.73 -18.26 -9.65
CA LYS A 365 4.77 -17.91 -8.22
C LYS A 365 3.54 -17.12 -7.78
N GLY A 366 3.05 -16.20 -8.62
CA GLY A 366 1.85 -15.44 -8.36
C GLY A 366 0.65 -16.37 -8.20
N LEU A 367 0.45 -17.30 -9.14
CA LEU A 367 -0.62 -18.28 -9.11
C LEU A 367 -0.50 -19.24 -7.92
N SER A 368 0.70 -19.71 -7.59
CA SER A 368 0.91 -20.51 -6.37
C SER A 368 0.66 -19.73 -5.08
N THR A 369 0.68 -18.39 -5.16
CA THR A 369 0.42 -17.45 -4.05
C THR A 369 -1.02 -16.91 -4.10
N ALA A 370 -1.85 -17.20 -5.11
CA ALA A 370 -3.16 -16.55 -5.32
C ALA A 370 -4.21 -16.79 -4.22
N GLY A 371 -3.88 -17.58 -3.18
CA GLY A 371 -4.63 -17.70 -1.94
C GLY A 371 -4.08 -16.94 -0.72
N HIS A 372 -2.90 -16.33 -0.85
CA HIS A 372 -2.26 -15.47 0.15
C HIS A 372 -2.37 -14.02 -0.30
N THR A 373 -3.25 -13.24 0.34
CA THR A 373 -3.32 -11.80 0.05
C THR A 373 -1.99 -11.11 0.34
N GLY A 374 -1.35 -10.56 -0.70
CA GLY A 374 -0.11 -9.80 -0.61
C GLY A 374 -0.25 -8.52 0.24
N THR A 375 0.89 -7.93 0.61
CA THR A 375 0.89 -6.61 1.29
C THR A 375 0.60 -5.51 0.28
N TRP A 376 -0.60 -4.94 0.36
CA TRP A 376 -1.01 -3.81 -0.48
C TRP A 376 -0.31 -2.53 -0.04
N ILE A 377 0.26 -1.78 -0.98
CA ILE A 377 0.72 -0.40 -0.72
C ILE A 377 -0.46 0.48 -0.29
N LEU A 378 -1.68 0.16 -0.73
CA LEU A 378 -2.91 0.84 -0.36
C LEU A 378 -3.32 0.65 1.12
N ASP A 379 -2.89 -0.43 1.78
CA ASP A 379 -3.19 -0.71 3.21
C ASP A 379 -2.33 0.12 4.17
N ILE A 380 -1.25 0.72 3.66
CA ILE A 380 -0.54 1.77 4.38
C ILE A 380 -1.43 3.00 4.28
N ARG A 381 -2.17 3.34 5.36
CA ARG A 381 -2.98 4.56 5.54
C ARG A 381 -2.20 5.83 5.17
N ASN A 382 -2.05 6.08 3.89
CA ASN A 382 -1.80 7.35 3.29
C ASN A 382 -3.19 7.84 2.92
N ALA A 383 -3.76 8.69 3.77
CA ALA A 383 -4.84 9.56 3.32
C ALA A 383 -4.38 10.18 2.00
N TRP A 384 -5.06 9.85 0.91
CA TRP A 384 -4.71 10.27 -0.44
C TRP A 384 -4.53 11.79 -0.44
N GLY A 385 -3.27 12.21 -0.51
CA GLY A 385 -2.96 13.56 -0.07
C GLY A 385 -1.48 13.89 0.02
N GLU A 386 -0.68 13.32 -0.88
CA GLU A 386 0.53 13.83 -1.53
C GLU A 386 1.33 12.61 -2.02
N GLU A 387 1.53 12.51 -3.33
CA GLU A 387 2.67 11.74 -3.81
C GLU A 387 3.92 12.51 -3.41
N THR A 388 4.77 11.89 -2.60
CA THR A 388 6.13 12.34 -2.37
C THR A 388 6.76 12.65 -3.72
N SER A 389 7.08 13.92 -3.91
CA SER A 389 7.90 14.39 -5.03
C SER A 389 9.17 13.55 -5.09
N THR A 390 9.29 12.66 -6.08
CA THR A 390 10.54 11.98 -6.44
C THR A 390 11.46 12.99 -7.15
N LEU A 391 11.81 14.08 -6.48
CA LEU A 391 12.90 14.93 -6.93
C LEU A 391 14.19 14.15 -6.65
N ALA A 392 14.86 13.70 -7.70
CA ALA A 392 16.23 13.25 -7.60
C ALA A 392 17.07 14.46 -7.16
N GLY A 393 17.65 14.44 -5.94
CA GLY A 393 18.56 15.48 -5.48
C GLY A 393 18.56 15.86 -3.99
N ALA A 394 17.85 15.15 -3.09
CA ALA A 394 17.78 15.54 -1.67
C ALA A 394 18.16 14.42 -0.69
N ILE A 395 19.32 13.77 -0.86
CA ILE A 395 19.90 12.90 0.16
C ILE A 395 21.43 13.03 0.14
N GLN A 396 21.97 13.93 0.96
CA GLN A 396 23.35 13.89 1.47
C GLN A 396 23.30 14.22 2.96
N ALA A 397 23.59 13.21 3.79
CA ALA A 397 24.20 13.27 5.13
C ALA A 397 24.11 11.86 5.73
N GLY A 398 25.25 11.34 6.17
CA GLY A 398 25.49 9.93 6.49
C GLY A 398 25.06 9.50 7.88
N ALA A 399 25.12 8.18 8.10
CA ALA A 399 25.93 7.54 9.14
C ALA A 399 25.64 6.03 9.15
N SER A 400 26.71 5.28 9.32
CA SER A 400 26.94 3.83 9.36
C SER A 400 26.27 3.14 10.56
N PHE A 401 26.05 1.82 10.44
CA PHE A 401 26.50 0.74 11.36
C PHE A 401 25.69 -0.56 11.18
N LEU A 402 26.40 -1.65 11.45
CA LEU A 402 26.20 -3.07 11.13
C LEU A 402 25.07 -3.75 11.94
N GLY A 403 24.54 -4.87 11.44
CA GLY A 403 23.65 -5.77 12.19
C GLY A 403 22.89 -6.79 11.33
N GLU A 404 22.99 -8.06 11.73
CA GLU A 404 22.67 -9.37 11.11
C GLU A 404 21.21 -9.65 10.65
N PRO A 405 20.97 -10.73 9.85
CA PRO A 405 19.74 -10.95 9.10
C PRO A 405 18.65 -11.70 9.88
N ARG A 406 17.37 -11.35 9.62
CA ARG A 406 16.20 -12.14 10.06
C ARG A 406 15.26 -12.48 8.89
N ILE A 407 14.68 -13.66 9.05
CA ILE A 407 14.09 -14.59 8.07
C ILE A 407 12.73 -14.12 7.51
N PRO A 408 12.46 -14.29 6.19
CA PRO A 408 11.16 -14.00 5.56
C PRO A 408 10.18 -15.19 5.64
N ARG A 409 8.88 -14.86 5.70
CA ARG A 409 7.77 -15.82 5.77
C ARG A 409 7.33 -16.26 4.36
N HIS A 410 7.36 -17.57 4.07
CA HIS A 410 6.88 -18.22 2.84
C HIS A 410 5.62 -19.09 3.08
N SER A 411 5.14 -19.71 2.00
CA SER A 411 3.76 -20.03 1.57
C SER A 411 3.46 -21.53 1.48
N VAL A 412 2.17 -21.93 1.45
CA VAL A 412 1.67 -23.18 0.81
C VAL A 412 0.30 -22.98 0.13
N SER A 413 0.12 -23.69 -0.99
CA SER A 413 -0.88 -23.71 -2.09
C SER A 413 -2.39 -23.84 -1.75
N LEU A 414 -3.24 -23.55 -2.76
CA LEU A 414 -4.69 -23.82 -2.86
C LEU A 414 -4.95 -24.86 -3.99
N ALA A 415 -5.47 -26.02 -3.63
CA ALA A 415 -6.47 -26.77 -4.39
C ALA A 415 -7.23 -27.67 -3.39
N ALA A 416 -8.45 -28.07 -3.74
CA ALA A 416 -9.43 -28.76 -2.89
C ALA A 416 -8.83 -29.83 -1.97
N GLY A 417 -9.00 -29.66 -0.66
CA GLY A 417 -8.45 -30.53 0.36
C GLY A 417 -6.94 -30.36 0.53
N VAL A 418 -6.51 -30.02 1.75
CA VAL A 418 -5.10 -30.17 2.12
C VAL A 418 -4.80 -31.67 2.10
N SER A 419 -4.24 -32.19 1.02
CA SER A 419 -3.60 -33.51 1.01
C SER A 419 -2.12 -33.30 1.28
N ILE A 420 -1.64 -33.93 2.35
CA ILE A 420 -0.23 -33.96 2.75
C ILE A 420 0.61 -34.59 1.62
N GLU A 421 1.85 -34.14 1.42
CA GLU A 421 2.84 -34.90 0.67
C GLU A 421 2.94 -36.33 1.24
N PRO A 422 2.99 -37.41 0.43
CA PRO A 422 2.91 -38.80 0.90
C PRO A 422 3.96 -39.24 1.94
N ALA A 423 4.98 -38.42 2.21
CA ALA A 423 6.16 -38.78 3.01
C ALA A 423 6.28 -38.05 4.37
N ILE A 424 5.20 -37.48 4.92
CA ILE A 424 5.24 -36.87 6.26
C ILE A 424 4.99 -37.94 7.35
N VAL A 425 5.97 -38.10 8.25
CA VAL A 425 5.90 -38.99 9.41
C VAL A 425 4.97 -38.39 10.48
N GLY A 426 4.06 -39.20 11.03
CA GLY A 426 3.16 -38.79 12.11
C GLY A 426 1.79 -39.48 12.06
N THR A 427 1.05 -39.43 13.17
CA THR A 427 -0.34 -39.95 13.20
C THR A 427 -1.24 -39.06 12.36
N ARG A 428 -1.86 -39.59 11.30
CA ARG A 428 -2.78 -38.82 10.46
C ARG A 428 -4.01 -38.34 11.23
N ILE A 429 -4.49 -37.15 10.92
CA ILE A 429 -5.69 -36.55 11.48
C ILE A 429 -6.47 -35.75 10.44
N ILE A 430 -7.78 -35.93 10.42
CA ILE A 430 -8.71 -35.15 9.61
C ILE A 430 -9.50 -34.24 10.54
N LEU A 431 -9.23 -32.94 10.49
CA LEU A 431 -9.97 -31.90 11.19
C LEU A 431 -11.04 -31.33 10.27
N SER A 432 -12.30 -31.24 10.71
CA SER A 432 -13.39 -30.68 9.92
C SER A 432 -14.37 -29.85 10.74
N GLY A 433 -15.21 -29.07 10.08
CA GLY A 433 -16.28 -28.33 10.74
C GLY A 433 -16.86 -27.23 9.88
N GLN A 434 -17.55 -26.29 10.51
CA GLN A 434 -18.22 -25.18 9.83
C GLN A 434 -17.76 -23.81 10.36
N VAL A 435 -17.83 -22.79 9.50
CA VAL A 435 -17.80 -21.39 9.91
C VAL A 435 -19.22 -20.84 9.85
N LEU A 436 -19.71 -20.33 10.96
CA LEU A 436 -21.08 -19.87 11.18
C LEU A 436 -21.09 -18.42 11.68
N TYR A 437 -22.11 -17.66 11.33
CA TYR A 437 -22.47 -16.42 12.03
C TYR A 437 -23.02 -16.74 13.43
N SER A 438 -23.14 -15.71 14.29
CA SER A 438 -23.78 -15.84 15.62
C SER A 438 -25.25 -16.30 15.57
N ASN A 439 -25.92 -16.14 14.43
CA ASN A 439 -27.27 -16.66 14.17
C ASN A 439 -27.28 -18.08 13.57
N CYS A 440 -26.18 -18.81 13.65
CA CYS A 440 -25.98 -20.16 13.12
C CYS A 440 -26.07 -20.31 11.59
N GLN A 441 -26.09 -19.21 10.83
CA GLN A 441 -26.05 -19.28 9.37
C GLN A 441 -24.63 -19.58 8.86
N PRO A 442 -24.46 -20.49 7.87
CA PRO A 442 -23.15 -20.81 7.33
C PRO A 442 -22.53 -19.65 6.54
N ILE A 443 -21.23 -19.48 6.69
CA ILE A 443 -20.46 -18.45 5.99
C ILE A 443 -19.63 -19.09 4.89
N THR A 444 -20.06 -18.90 3.63
CA THR A 444 -19.31 -19.38 2.46
C THR A 444 -18.10 -18.49 2.14
N ARG A 445 -17.09 -19.05 1.47
CA ARG A 445 -15.85 -18.35 1.06
C ARG A 445 -15.10 -17.68 2.22
N THR A 446 -15.20 -18.22 3.43
CA THR A 446 -14.35 -17.86 4.55
C THR A 446 -13.00 -18.52 4.37
N LEU A 447 -11.91 -17.75 4.41
CA LEU A 447 -10.55 -18.28 4.37
C LEU A 447 -10.16 -18.86 5.75
N LEU A 448 -9.79 -20.14 5.80
CA LEU A 448 -9.08 -20.75 6.93
C LEU A 448 -7.62 -21.02 6.55
N ASP A 449 -6.66 -20.49 7.31
CA ASP A 449 -5.21 -20.72 7.14
C ASP A 449 -4.67 -21.40 8.41
N PHE A 450 -4.31 -22.68 8.29
CA PHE A 450 -3.85 -23.55 9.37
C PHE A 450 -2.33 -23.73 9.31
N TRP A 451 -1.67 -23.75 10.47
CA TRP A 451 -0.26 -24.16 10.56
C TRP A 451 0.04 -24.84 11.90
N HIS A 452 0.97 -25.77 11.90
CA HIS A 452 1.40 -26.47 13.11
C HIS A 452 2.82 -27.03 12.98
N ALA A 453 3.34 -27.58 14.07
CA ALA A 453 4.60 -28.30 14.14
C ALA A 453 4.47 -29.72 13.57
N ASP A 454 5.59 -30.38 13.26
CA ASP A 454 5.63 -31.81 12.97
C ASP A 454 5.38 -32.67 14.23
N ASP A 455 5.40 -33.99 14.09
CA ASP A 455 5.14 -34.95 15.17
C ASP A 455 6.18 -34.89 16.31
N ALA A 456 7.38 -34.38 16.04
CA ALA A 456 8.41 -34.10 17.03
C ALA A 456 8.23 -32.74 17.74
N GLY A 457 7.34 -31.87 17.23
CA GLY A 457 7.09 -30.54 17.80
C GLY A 457 7.97 -29.45 17.20
N GLU A 458 8.60 -29.69 16.05
CA GLU A 458 9.38 -28.69 15.33
C GLU A 458 8.58 -27.98 14.25
N TYR A 459 8.77 -26.66 14.12
CA TYR A 459 8.13 -25.89 13.06
C TYR A 459 9.01 -25.83 11.82
N ASP A 460 8.48 -26.30 10.69
CA ASP A 460 9.09 -26.03 9.39
C ASP A 460 8.88 -24.56 8.98
N THR A 461 9.88 -23.74 9.29
CA THR A 461 9.88 -22.29 9.00
C THR A 461 10.50 -21.96 7.64
N VAL A 462 10.96 -22.97 6.88
CA VAL A 462 11.64 -22.80 5.60
C VAL A 462 10.76 -23.30 4.46
N GLY A 463 10.35 -24.57 4.52
CA GLY A 463 9.51 -25.25 3.55
C GLY A 463 8.01 -25.09 3.79
N TYR A 464 7.60 -24.75 5.02
CA TYR A 464 6.20 -24.58 5.41
C TYR A 464 5.32 -25.82 5.19
N ARG A 465 5.89 -27.02 5.19
CA ARG A 465 5.20 -28.26 4.80
C ARG A 465 3.91 -28.57 5.58
N LEU A 466 3.81 -28.11 6.83
CA LEU A 466 2.65 -28.31 7.72
C LEU A 466 1.80 -27.04 7.90
N ARG A 467 1.69 -26.28 6.81
CA ARG A 467 0.81 -25.12 6.70
C ARG A 467 -0.03 -25.26 5.45
N GLY A 468 -1.30 -24.90 5.53
CA GLY A 468 -2.23 -24.99 4.41
C GLY A 468 -3.42 -24.08 4.62
N HIS A 469 -4.14 -23.77 3.55
CA HIS A 469 -5.34 -22.94 3.65
C HIS A 469 -6.43 -23.40 2.70
N GLN A 470 -7.66 -23.06 3.02
CA GLN A 470 -8.83 -23.41 2.24
C GLN A 470 -9.92 -22.34 2.39
N PHE A 471 -10.90 -22.38 1.49
CA PHE A 471 -12.13 -21.63 1.65
C PHE A 471 -13.24 -22.56 2.07
N THR A 472 -14.15 -22.07 2.91
CA THR A 472 -15.39 -22.79 3.18
C THR A 472 -16.24 -22.93 1.91
N ASP A 473 -16.93 -24.07 1.79
CA ASP A 473 -17.88 -24.34 0.72
C ASP A 473 -19.19 -23.54 0.85
N SER A 474 -20.20 -23.84 0.02
CA SER A 474 -21.52 -23.18 0.08
C SER A 474 -22.29 -23.45 1.38
N LYS A 475 -21.95 -24.51 2.12
CA LYS A 475 -22.52 -24.88 3.42
C LYS A 475 -21.65 -24.42 4.59
N GLY A 476 -20.62 -23.60 4.34
CA GLY A 476 -19.71 -23.11 5.37
C GLY A 476 -18.72 -24.16 5.87
N CYS A 477 -18.64 -25.33 5.23
CA CYS A 477 -17.83 -26.46 5.69
C CYS A 477 -16.35 -26.30 5.30
N TYR A 478 -15.46 -26.81 6.15
CA TYR A 478 -14.02 -26.90 5.92
C TYR A 478 -13.48 -28.25 6.37
N PHE A 479 -12.35 -28.69 5.80
CA PHE A 479 -11.61 -29.86 6.26
C PHE A 479 -10.10 -29.75 6.02
N LEU A 480 -9.29 -30.22 6.96
CA LEU A 480 -7.85 -30.26 6.95
C LEU A 480 -7.42 -31.71 7.19
N GLU A 481 -6.77 -32.33 6.21
CA GLU A 481 -6.06 -33.60 6.42
C GLU A 481 -4.59 -33.28 6.68
N THR A 482 -4.10 -33.69 7.85
CA THR A 482 -2.74 -33.42 8.31
C THR A 482 -2.25 -34.51 9.27
N ILE A 483 -1.19 -34.27 10.03
CA ILE A 483 -0.73 -35.11 11.15
C ILE A 483 -1.01 -34.44 12.49
N VAL A 484 -1.05 -35.24 13.56
CA VAL A 484 -1.10 -34.77 14.94
C VAL A 484 0.26 -34.11 15.27
N PRO A 485 0.32 -32.79 15.54
CA PRO A 485 1.58 -32.10 15.83
C PRO A 485 2.13 -32.56 17.17
N GLY A 486 3.43 -32.67 17.35
CA GLY A 486 4.13 -32.97 18.61
C GLY A 486 3.96 -31.90 19.68
N ILE A 487 4.48 -32.19 20.87
CA ILE A 487 4.58 -31.19 21.94
C ILE A 487 5.80 -30.31 21.63
N TYR A 488 5.57 -29.02 21.41
CA TYR A 488 6.66 -28.07 21.19
C TYR A 488 7.01 -27.30 22.48
N PRO A 489 8.24 -26.77 22.62
CA PRO A 489 8.72 -26.20 23.87
C PRO A 489 7.84 -25.05 24.41
N GLY A 490 7.46 -25.16 25.69
CA GLY A 490 6.78 -24.10 26.43
C GLY A 490 5.28 -23.93 26.19
N ARG A 491 4.64 -24.84 25.45
CA ARG A 491 3.20 -24.78 25.12
C ARG A 491 2.60 -26.19 25.00
N THR A 492 1.28 -26.28 24.93
CA THR A 492 0.57 -27.55 24.70
C THR A 492 0.34 -27.82 23.21
N ARG A 493 -0.02 -29.07 22.87
CA ARG A 493 -0.34 -29.49 21.51
C ARG A 493 -1.57 -28.76 20.96
N HIS A 494 -1.46 -28.14 19.79
CA HIS A 494 -2.56 -27.41 19.19
C HIS A 494 -2.31 -27.15 17.69
N PHE A 495 -3.37 -26.82 16.95
CA PHE A 495 -3.27 -26.23 15.62
C PHE A 495 -3.39 -24.72 15.71
N HIS A 496 -2.57 -23.97 14.98
CA HIS A 496 -2.83 -22.56 14.77
C HIS A 496 -3.77 -22.36 13.59
N VAL A 497 -4.64 -21.37 13.68
CA VAL A 497 -5.60 -21.06 12.62
C VAL A 497 -5.87 -19.56 12.51
N LYS A 498 -6.01 -19.09 11.27
CA LYS A 498 -6.63 -17.79 10.96
C LYS A 498 -7.93 -18.00 10.23
N VAL A 499 -8.98 -17.32 10.67
CA VAL A 499 -10.29 -17.30 10.04
C VAL A 499 -10.55 -15.89 9.53
N LYS A 500 -10.74 -15.74 8.22
CA LYS A 500 -11.01 -14.44 7.56
C LYS A 500 -12.31 -14.53 6.76
N VAL A 501 -13.36 -13.98 7.35
CA VAL A 501 -14.63 -13.73 6.68
C VAL A 501 -14.47 -12.54 5.71
N PRO A 502 -15.06 -12.58 4.50
CA PRO A 502 -15.06 -11.43 3.60
C PRO A 502 -15.51 -10.13 4.29
N ASN A 503 -14.73 -9.06 4.11
CA ASN A 503 -14.98 -7.72 4.68
C ASN A 503 -14.99 -7.63 6.22
N ARG A 504 -14.50 -8.63 6.95
CA ARG A 504 -14.34 -8.58 8.42
C ARG A 504 -12.87 -8.69 8.86
N PRO A 505 -12.54 -8.28 10.10
CA PRO A 505 -11.22 -8.49 10.66
C PRO A 505 -10.82 -9.97 10.70
N ILE A 506 -9.52 -10.24 10.62
CA ILE A 506 -9.00 -11.62 10.69
C ILE A 506 -9.01 -12.07 12.16
N LEU A 507 -9.69 -13.17 12.44
CA LEU A 507 -9.55 -13.90 13.71
C LEU A 507 -8.29 -14.75 13.64
N THR A 508 -7.36 -14.56 14.56
CA THR A 508 -6.19 -15.44 14.73
C THR A 508 -6.36 -16.18 16.05
N THR A 509 -6.49 -17.51 16.00
CA THR A 509 -6.73 -18.34 17.18
C THR A 509 -5.98 -19.69 17.08
N GLN A 510 -6.22 -20.58 18.03
CA GLN A 510 -5.57 -21.87 18.21
C GLN A 510 -6.65 -22.92 18.54
N LEU A 511 -6.48 -24.16 18.11
CA LEU A 511 -7.37 -25.29 18.39
C LEU A 511 -6.64 -26.34 19.20
N TYR A 512 -7.16 -26.69 20.37
CA TYR A 512 -6.49 -27.54 21.34
C TYR A 512 -7.03 -28.97 21.34
N PHE A 513 -6.15 -29.93 21.64
CA PHE A 513 -6.52 -31.33 21.81
C PHE A 513 -7.12 -31.55 23.21
N PRO A 514 -8.17 -32.36 23.34
CA PRO A 514 -8.74 -32.71 24.64
C PRO A 514 -7.78 -33.60 25.44
N GLY A 515 -7.84 -33.49 26.77
CA GLY A 515 -7.07 -34.37 27.68
C GLY A 515 -5.56 -34.07 27.79
N GLU A 516 -5.03 -33.09 27.06
CA GLU A 516 -3.61 -32.72 27.15
C GLU A 516 -3.28 -32.11 28.53
N ARG A 517 -2.40 -32.77 29.29
CA ARG A 517 -2.00 -32.34 30.66
C ARG A 517 -1.49 -30.89 30.71
N ARG A 518 -0.86 -30.42 29.63
CA ARG A 518 -0.30 -29.06 29.51
C ARG A 518 -1.32 -27.98 29.17
N ASN A 519 -2.57 -28.30 28.84
CA ASN A 519 -3.59 -27.30 28.53
C ASN A 519 -3.80 -26.30 29.68
N ARG A 520 -3.81 -26.79 30.94
CA ARG A 520 -3.97 -25.92 32.12
C ARG A 520 -2.82 -24.93 32.32
N GLY A 521 -1.63 -25.22 31.80
CA GLY A 521 -0.44 -24.36 31.91
C GLY A 521 -0.24 -23.44 30.70
N ASP A 522 -1.06 -23.55 29.66
CA ASP A 522 -0.90 -22.77 28.44
C ASP A 522 -1.70 -21.45 28.54
N ARG A 523 -0.98 -20.31 28.52
CA ARG A 523 -1.58 -18.98 28.70
C ARG A 523 -2.60 -18.56 27.63
N PHE A 524 -2.70 -19.28 26.52
CA PHE A 524 -3.68 -19.01 25.46
C PHE A 524 -4.73 -20.12 25.34
N PHE A 525 -4.74 -21.09 26.25
CA PHE A 525 -5.77 -22.11 26.29
C PHE A 525 -7.06 -21.52 26.83
N MET A 526 -8.15 -21.78 26.12
CA MET A 526 -9.52 -21.52 26.57
C MET A 526 -10.34 -22.79 26.28
N PRO A 527 -11.22 -23.26 27.19
CA PRO A 527 -12.00 -24.48 26.98
C PRO A 527 -12.81 -24.48 25.68
N GLU A 528 -13.26 -23.31 25.22
CA GLU A 528 -14.04 -23.10 23.99
C GLU A 528 -13.23 -23.38 22.71
N LEU A 529 -11.91 -23.51 22.83
CA LEU A 529 -11.01 -23.82 21.72
C LEU A 529 -10.68 -25.32 21.63
N LEU A 530 -11.33 -26.17 22.45
CA LEU A 530 -11.16 -27.62 22.39
C LEU A 530 -11.83 -28.21 21.15
N MET A 531 -11.05 -28.98 20.40
CA MET A 531 -11.59 -29.85 19.36
C MET A 531 -12.25 -31.08 19.99
N THR A 532 -13.30 -31.59 19.34
CA THR A 532 -13.78 -32.94 19.63
C THR A 532 -12.96 -33.93 18.81
N VAL A 533 -12.19 -34.80 19.46
CA VAL A 533 -11.29 -35.75 18.79
C VAL A 533 -11.76 -37.18 19.04
N ARG A 534 -11.81 -38.00 17.98
CA ARG A 534 -12.14 -39.43 18.02
C ARG A 534 -11.04 -40.23 17.34
N ASP A 535 -10.67 -41.33 17.95
CA ASP A 535 -9.67 -42.25 17.40
C ASP A 535 -10.31 -43.23 16.41
N ARG A 536 -9.59 -43.52 15.33
CA ARG A 536 -9.89 -44.58 14.36
C ARG A 536 -8.61 -45.38 14.09
N ILE A 537 -8.78 -46.55 13.47
CA ILE A 537 -7.68 -47.40 13.03
C ILE A 537 -6.73 -46.57 12.15
N HIS A 538 -5.49 -46.38 12.62
CA HIS A 538 -4.40 -45.60 11.99
C HIS A 538 -4.66 -44.11 11.67
N THR A 539 -5.77 -43.51 12.13
CA THR A 539 -6.12 -42.11 11.87
C THR A 539 -6.92 -41.49 13.03
N LYS A 540 -6.84 -40.17 13.23
CA LYS A 540 -7.73 -39.44 14.14
C LYS A 540 -8.74 -38.60 13.34
N LYS A 541 -9.95 -38.42 13.86
CA LYS A 541 -10.91 -37.45 13.35
C LYS A 541 -11.14 -36.36 14.39
N ALA A 542 -11.03 -35.11 13.99
CA ALA A 542 -11.30 -33.95 14.84
C ALA A 542 -12.41 -33.09 14.24
N THR A 543 -13.23 -32.49 15.11
CA THR A 543 -14.26 -31.53 14.71
C THR A 543 -14.22 -30.26 15.55
N PHE A 544 -14.41 -29.10 14.90
CA PHE A 544 -14.52 -27.80 15.55
C PHE A 544 -15.34 -26.83 14.70
N ASN A 545 -16.23 -26.04 15.30
CA ASN A 545 -17.00 -25.01 14.57
C ASN A 545 -16.54 -23.62 14.98
N PHE A 546 -16.33 -22.74 14.00
CA PHE A 546 -16.05 -21.33 14.25
C PHE A 546 -17.35 -20.54 14.20
N VAL A 547 -17.73 -19.92 15.31
CA VAL A 547 -18.82 -18.94 15.34
C VAL A 547 -18.19 -17.54 15.36
N VAL A 548 -18.47 -16.73 14.34
CA VAL A 548 -17.86 -15.41 14.16
C VAL A 548 -18.92 -14.31 14.15
N ALA A 549 -18.68 -13.26 14.95
CA ALA A 549 -19.59 -12.14 15.18
C ALA A 549 -19.60 -11.14 14.02
#